data_AF-A0AAW6G098-F1
#
_entry.id   AF-A0AAW6G098-F1
#
_cell.length_a   1.000
_cell.length_b   1.000
_cell.length_c   1.000
_cell.angle_alpha   90.00
_cell.angle_beta   90.00
_cell.angle_gamma   90.00
#
_symmetry.space_group_name_H-M   'P 1'
#
loop_
_entity.id
_entity.type
_entity.pdbx_description
1 polymer ?
#
loop_
_entity_poly.entity_id
_entity_poly.type
_entity_poly.pdbx_seq_one_letter_code
_entity_poly.pdbx_strand_id
1 'polypeptide(L)'
;MDNPKKLAGLAPDNYNYPLADVSHLSEKEKKDLLKRGMRIPKKLHSDEEFEQWVTVFSEWNTYHCSNGYKPTEEGRSFERMVTASYERGLWYHRKHFNEWKKEHLQPLIDELMEHAAHDPQYDWKYLYALECAKLRCMRAYFSHSLIADEKGNFGFNRWIDTCIGLLEHIKDDGLHISRQQIERMNIRNIGDIVPRSLIDAYEEAPMPGEEEDDLPDKLYYGKKICVRKMERLYYRIRLYKMRDWWE
;
A
#
# COMPACT_ATOMS: atom_id res chain seq x y z
N MET A 1 -25.59 -17.12 1.19
CA MET A 1 -24.79 -16.86 -0.02
C MET A 1 -24.05 -15.56 0.24
N ASP A 2 -22.73 -15.61 0.33
CA ASP A 2 -21.93 -14.40 0.44
C ASP A 2 -22.02 -13.66 -0.90
N ASN A 3 -22.56 -12.44 -0.88
CA ASN A 3 -22.45 -11.56 -2.03
C ASN A 3 -20.97 -11.50 -2.45
N PRO A 4 -20.63 -11.62 -3.74
CA PRO A 4 -19.27 -11.43 -4.18
C PRO A 4 -18.81 -10.07 -3.65
N LYS A 5 -17.74 -10.08 -2.84
CA LYS A 5 -17.22 -8.89 -2.17
C LYS A 5 -17.04 -7.79 -3.22
N LYS A 6 -17.85 -6.73 -3.14
CA LYS A 6 -17.64 -5.51 -3.93
C LYS A 6 -16.22 -5.03 -3.61
N LEU A 7 -15.34 -5.07 -4.61
CA LEU A 7 -14.01 -4.46 -4.52
C LEU A 7 -14.23 -2.94 -4.41
N ALA A 8 -13.90 -2.38 -3.25
CA ALA A 8 -14.25 -1.01 -2.87
C ALA A 8 -13.43 0.09 -3.57
N GLY A 9 -12.60 -0.25 -4.56
CA GLY A 9 -11.72 0.67 -5.30
C GLY A 9 -12.01 0.80 -6.80
N LEU A 10 -13.17 0.31 -7.29
CA LEU A 10 -13.49 0.20 -8.72
C LEU A 10 -14.62 1.14 -9.23
N ALA A 11 -15.11 2.10 -8.45
CA ALA A 11 -16.18 3.01 -8.93
C ALA A 11 -15.62 4.36 -9.38
N PRO A 12 -15.77 4.68 -10.68
CA PRO A 12 -16.72 5.75 -11.02
C PRO A 12 -17.94 5.29 -11.82
N ASP A 13 -17.84 4.16 -12.53
CA ASP A 13 -18.93 3.63 -13.36
C ASP A 13 -19.28 2.23 -12.91
N ASN A 14 -20.57 1.95 -12.73
CA ASN A 14 -21.02 0.63 -12.29
C ASN A 14 -20.74 -0.51 -13.31
N TYR A 15 -19.99 -0.28 -14.40
CA TYR A 15 -19.65 -1.19 -15.52
C TYR A 15 -20.79 -2.08 -16.06
N ASN A 16 -22.03 -1.78 -15.68
CA ASN A 16 -23.26 -2.54 -15.92
C ASN A 16 -23.91 -2.15 -17.26
N TYR A 17 -23.13 -1.68 -18.23
CA TYR A 17 -23.63 -1.38 -19.57
C TYR A 17 -23.79 -2.69 -20.39
N PRO A 18 -24.59 -2.67 -21.49
CA PRO A 18 -24.84 -3.86 -22.29
C PRO A 18 -23.58 -4.61 -22.73
N LEU A 19 -23.70 -5.93 -22.89
CA LEU A 19 -22.63 -6.77 -23.44
C LEU A 19 -22.48 -6.53 -24.96
N ALA A 20 -21.29 -6.77 -25.49
CA ALA A 20 -21.02 -6.62 -26.91
C ALA A 20 -21.77 -7.69 -27.72
N ASP A 21 -22.16 -7.37 -28.95
CA ASP A 21 -22.72 -8.38 -29.84
C ASP A 21 -21.61 -9.31 -30.36
N VAL A 22 -21.66 -10.57 -29.94
CA VAL A 22 -20.74 -11.65 -30.35
C VAL A 22 -21.41 -12.69 -31.24
N SER A 23 -22.62 -12.41 -31.75
CA SER A 23 -23.38 -13.32 -32.62
C SER A 23 -22.69 -13.58 -33.96
N HIS A 24 -21.87 -12.64 -34.42
CA HIS A 24 -21.09 -12.72 -35.65
C HIS A 24 -19.85 -13.65 -35.54
N LEU A 25 -19.43 -14.01 -34.32
CA LEU A 25 -18.26 -14.87 -34.09
C LEU A 25 -18.64 -16.36 -34.18
N SER A 26 -17.84 -17.13 -34.92
CA SER A 26 -17.93 -18.59 -34.94
C SER A 26 -17.48 -19.20 -33.61
N GLU A 27 -17.92 -20.43 -33.33
CA GLU A 27 -17.51 -21.16 -32.12
C GLU A 27 -15.99 -21.37 -32.02
N LYS A 28 -15.29 -21.44 -33.15
CA LYS A 28 -13.83 -21.53 -33.18
C LYS A 28 -13.19 -20.20 -32.74
N GLU A 29 -13.73 -19.08 -33.20
CA GLU A 29 -13.26 -17.74 -32.82
C GLU A 29 -13.53 -17.43 -31.35
N LYS A 30 -14.73 -17.78 -30.85
CA LYS A 30 -15.06 -17.67 -29.41
C LYS A 30 -14.08 -18.45 -28.53
N LYS A 31 -13.78 -19.71 -28.89
CA LYS A 31 -12.79 -20.54 -28.19
C LYS A 31 -11.39 -19.96 -28.20
N ASP A 32 -10.98 -19.38 -29.33
CA ASP A 32 -9.67 -18.74 -29.45
C ASP A 32 -9.59 -17.46 -28.60
N LEU A 33 -10.62 -16.62 -28.66
CA LEU A 33 -10.75 -15.41 -27.84
C LEU A 33 -10.65 -15.71 -26.35
N LEU A 34 -11.38 -16.73 -25.86
CA LEU A 34 -11.28 -17.18 -24.48
C LEU A 34 -9.88 -17.63 -24.09
N LYS A 35 -9.20 -18.42 -24.94
CA LYS A 35 -7.81 -18.84 -24.71
C LYS A 35 -6.86 -17.66 -24.60
N ARG A 36 -7.09 -16.60 -25.38
CA ARG A 36 -6.27 -15.38 -25.36
C ARG A 36 -6.43 -14.61 -24.05
N GLY A 37 -7.63 -14.52 -23.48
CA GLY A 37 -7.86 -13.83 -22.20
C GLY A 37 -7.58 -14.66 -20.93
N MET A 38 -7.62 -16.00 -20.98
CA MET A 38 -7.43 -16.88 -19.80
C MET A 38 -6.04 -16.82 -19.13
N ARG A 39 -4.99 -16.37 -19.82
CA ARG A 39 -3.59 -16.43 -19.33
C ARG A 39 -3.02 -15.08 -18.92
N ILE A 40 -3.87 -14.14 -18.50
CA ILE A 40 -3.63 -12.69 -18.35
C ILE A 40 -4.15 -11.96 -19.61
N PRO A 41 -5.04 -10.97 -19.49
CA PRO A 41 -5.57 -10.15 -20.59
C PRO A 41 -4.54 -9.41 -21.46
N LYS A 42 -3.22 -9.57 -21.22
CA LYS A 42 -2.12 -8.89 -21.96
C LYS A 42 -2.09 -9.21 -23.46
N LYS A 43 -2.86 -10.18 -23.94
CA LYS A 43 -2.98 -10.55 -25.36
C LYS A 43 -4.19 -9.93 -26.06
N LEU A 44 -5.04 -9.22 -25.33
CA LEU A 44 -6.10 -8.41 -25.93
C LEU A 44 -5.49 -7.05 -26.27
N HIS A 45 -5.70 -6.60 -27.51
CA HIS A 45 -5.04 -5.45 -28.11
C HIS A 45 -5.91 -4.18 -28.09
N SER A 46 -7.21 -4.31 -27.88
CA SER A 46 -8.15 -3.17 -27.84
C SER A 46 -9.26 -3.36 -26.82
N ASP A 47 -9.96 -2.27 -26.49
CA ASP A 47 -11.17 -2.31 -25.67
C ASP A 47 -12.28 -3.10 -26.36
N GLU A 48 -12.38 -2.99 -27.68
CA GLU A 48 -13.37 -3.70 -28.49
C GLU A 48 -13.18 -5.22 -28.42
N GLU A 49 -11.93 -5.68 -28.53
CA GLU A 49 -11.58 -7.09 -28.38
C GLU A 49 -11.81 -7.59 -26.95
N PHE A 50 -11.56 -6.74 -25.95
CA PHE A 50 -11.87 -7.03 -24.55
C PHE A 50 -13.37 -7.14 -24.30
N GLU A 51 -14.20 -6.26 -24.86
CA GLU A 51 -15.65 -6.31 -24.72
C GLU A 51 -16.25 -7.56 -25.38
N GLN A 52 -15.70 -8.01 -26.51
CA GLN A 52 -16.05 -9.31 -27.08
C GLN A 52 -15.64 -10.46 -26.17
N TRP A 53 -14.41 -10.41 -25.62
CA TRP A 53 -13.90 -11.45 -24.74
C TRP A 53 -14.73 -11.57 -23.47
N VAL A 54 -15.03 -10.47 -22.79
CA VAL A 54 -15.78 -10.47 -21.53
C VAL A 54 -17.20 -10.98 -21.75
N THR A 55 -17.81 -10.66 -22.90
CA THR A 55 -19.11 -11.22 -23.29
C THR A 55 -19.04 -12.74 -23.36
N VAL A 56 -18.13 -13.30 -24.17
CA VAL A 56 -17.99 -14.75 -24.32
C VAL A 56 -17.60 -15.41 -22.99
N PHE A 57 -16.72 -14.78 -22.21
CA PHE A 57 -16.29 -15.27 -20.91
C PHE A 57 -17.45 -15.33 -19.93
N SER A 58 -18.27 -14.29 -19.84
CA SER A 58 -19.45 -14.26 -18.97
C SER A 58 -20.49 -15.31 -19.37
N GLU A 59 -20.67 -15.57 -20.67
CA GLU A 59 -21.58 -16.60 -21.18
C GLU A 59 -21.13 -18.03 -20.82
N TRP A 60 -19.81 -18.26 -20.81
CA TRP A 60 -19.20 -19.57 -20.55
C TRP A 60 -18.86 -19.81 -19.08
N ASN A 61 -18.66 -18.75 -18.30
CA ASN A 61 -18.43 -18.83 -16.86
C ASN A 61 -19.77 -19.07 -16.14
N THR A 62 -20.47 -20.14 -16.53
CA THR A 62 -21.63 -20.63 -15.81
C THR A 62 -21.15 -21.27 -14.51
N TYR A 63 -21.46 -20.62 -13.39
CA TYR A 63 -21.37 -21.25 -12.08
C TYR A 63 -22.14 -22.58 -12.14
N HIS A 64 -21.43 -23.69 -11.97
CA HIS A 64 -22.08 -24.98 -11.75
C HIS A 64 -22.79 -24.90 -10.41
N CYS A 65 -24.10 -24.66 -10.40
CA CYS A 65 -24.92 -24.85 -9.21
C CYS A 65 -24.84 -26.33 -8.81
N SER A 66 -24.03 -26.63 -7.80
CA SER A 66 -23.75 -27.98 -7.29
C SER A 66 -24.99 -28.69 -6.72
N ASN A 67 -26.10 -27.99 -6.54
CA ASN A 67 -27.31 -28.51 -5.88
C ASN A 67 -28.47 -28.83 -6.84
N GLY A 68 -28.21 -28.99 -8.15
CA GLY A 68 -29.28 -29.33 -9.11
C GLY A 68 -30.30 -28.22 -9.39
N TYR A 69 -30.09 -27.04 -8.78
CA TYR A 69 -30.84 -25.82 -9.09
C TYR A 69 -30.50 -25.37 -10.52
N LYS A 70 -31.52 -25.24 -11.37
CA LYS A 70 -31.39 -24.61 -12.69
C LYS A 70 -31.71 -23.12 -12.54
N PRO A 71 -30.73 -22.22 -12.70
CA PRO A 71 -31.00 -20.79 -12.65
C PRO A 71 -31.98 -20.39 -13.76
N THR A 72 -32.89 -19.47 -13.44
CA THR A 72 -33.77 -18.80 -14.42
C THR A 72 -32.93 -18.02 -15.43
N GLU A 73 -33.50 -17.69 -16.59
CA GLU A 73 -32.82 -16.88 -17.60
C GLU A 73 -32.41 -15.51 -17.05
N GLU A 74 -33.28 -14.89 -16.26
CA GLU A 74 -32.99 -13.65 -15.53
C GLU A 74 -31.81 -13.81 -14.57
N GLY A 75 -31.74 -14.91 -13.82
CA GLY A 75 -30.62 -15.21 -12.92
C GLY A 75 -29.30 -15.38 -13.66
N ARG A 76 -29.31 -16.08 -14.81
CA ARG A 76 -28.12 -16.22 -15.67
C ARG A 76 -27.68 -14.88 -16.25
N SER A 77 -28.64 -14.06 -16.68
CA SER A 77 -28.37 -12.72 -17.19
C SER A 77 -27.72 -11.83 -16.12
N PHE A 78 -28.24 -11.88 -14.89
CA PHE A 78 -27.66 -11.20 -13.75
C PHE A 78 -26.22 -11.66 -13.45
N GLU A 79 -25.96 -12.98 -13.40
CA GLU A 79 -24.63 -13.53 -13.16
C GLU A 79 -23.62 -13.16 -14.26
N ARG A 80 -24.06 -13.18 -15.54
CA ARG A 80 -23.24 -12.73 -16.68
C ARG A 80 -22.83 -11.28 -16.50
N MET A 81 -23.79 -10.42 -16.15
CA MET A 81 -23.52 -9.00 -15.93
C MET A 81 -22.58 -8.79 -14.75
N VAL A 82 -22.78 -9.48 -13.63
CA VAL A 82 -21.87 -9.38 -12.46
C VAL A 82 -20.45 -9.78 -12.83
N THR A 83 -20.28 -10.88 -13.56
CA THR A 83 -18.97 -11.35 -14.04
C THR A 83 -18.34 -10.33 -14.98
N ALA A 84 -19.12 -9.81 -15.94
CA ALA A 84 -18.62 -8.85 -16.90
C ALA A 84 -18.22 -7.52 -16.26
N SER A 85 -19.05 -6.99 -15.35
CA SER A 85 -18.75 -5.77 -14.61
C SER A 85 -17.50 -5.91 -13.75
N TYR A 86 -17.28 -7.09 -13.14
CA TYR A 86 -16.06 -7.38 -12.39
C TYR A 86 -14.81 -7.36 -13.28
N GLU A 87 -14.83 -8.10 -14.40
CA GLU A 87 -13.70 -8.15 -15.33
C GLU A 87 -13.42 -6.80 -16.00
N ARG A 88 -14.47 -6.05 -16.36
CA ARG A 88 -14.38 -4.66 -16.84
C ARG A 88 -13.67 -3.77 -15.83
N GLY A 89 -14.10 -3.84 -14.57
CA GLY A 89 -13.44 -3.10 -13.49
C GLY A 89 -11.94 -3.41 -13.41
N LEU A 90 -11.55 -4.69 -13.47
CA LEU A 90 -10.13 -5.07 -13.48
C LEU A 90 -9.36 -4.55 -14.70
N TRP A 91 -9.96 -4.63 -15.89
CA TRP A 91 -9.35 -4.19 -17.14
C TRP A 91 -9.06 -2.69 -17.14
N TYR A 92 -10.07 -1.88 -16.85
CA TYR A 92 -9.94 -0.43 -16.85
C TYR A 92 -9.12 0.07 -15.68
N HIS A 93 -9.25 -0.52 -14.48
CA HIS A 93 -8.36 -0.24 -13.35
C HIS A 93 -6.90 -0.45 -13.74
N ARG A 94 -6.59 -1.56 -14.40
CA ARG A 94 -5.22 -1.86 -14.81
C ARG A 94 -4.69 -0.86 -15.83
N LYS A 95 -5.52 -0.36 -16.75
CA LYS A 95 -5.14 0.69 -17.69
C LYS A 95 -4.81 1.99 -16.95
N HIS A 96 -5.75 2.49 -16.15
CA HIS A 96 -5.56 3.72 -15.38
C HIS A 96 -4.38 3.62 -14.40
N PHE A 97 -4.22 2.46 -13.74
CA PHE A 97 -3.09 2.20 -12.85
C PHE A 97 -1.76 2.24 -13.61
N ASN A 98 -1.68 1.72 -14.84
CA ASN A 98 -0.43 1.75 -15.61
C ASN A 98 -0.06 3.17 -16.05
N GLU A 99 -1.06 4.01 -16.39
CA GLU A 99 -0.85 5.43 -16.69
C GLU A 99 -0.37 6.16 -15.44
N TRP A 100 -1.13 6.07 -14.36
CA TRP A 100 -0.79 6.65 -13.06
C TRP A 100 0.58 6.20 -12.55
N LYS A 101 0.89 4.90 -12.70
CA LYS A 101 2.17 4.33 -12.27
C LYS A 101 3.34 5.03 -12.94
N LYS A 102 3.25 5.33 -14.24
CA LYS A 102 4.34 5.99 -14.97
C LYS A 102 4.57 7.40 -14.45
N GLU A 103 3.51 8.13 -14.14
CA GLU A 103 3.57 9.53 -13.73
C GLU A 103 3.93 9.71 -12.25
N HIS A 104 3.46 8.82 -11.37
CA HIS A 104 3.52 9.04 -9.92
C HIS A 104 4.32 8.01 -9.14
N LEU A 105 4.26 6.73 -9.53
CA LEU A 105 4.96 5.67 -8.80
C LEU A 105 6.39 5.46 -9.32
N GLN A 106 6.60 5.57 -10.64
CA GLN A 106 7.91 5.38 -11.25
C GLN A 106 8.95 6.38 -10.71
N PRO A 107 8.66 7.69 -10.55
CA PRO A 107 9.61 8.63 -9.95
C PRO A 107 10.04 8.22 -8.53
N LEU A 108 9.12 7.70 -7.71
CA LEU A 108 9.43 7.22 -6.36
C LEU A 108 10.33 5.98 -6.40
N ILE A 109 10.10 5.08 -7.36
CA ILE A 109 10.93 3.89 -7.57
C ILE A 109 12.32 4.32 -8.05
N ASP A 110 12.40 5.28 -8.95
CA ASP A 110 13.68 5.79 -9.46
C ASP A 110 14.48 6.46 -8.34
N GLU A 111 13.85 7.28 -7.49
CA GLU A 111 14.45 7.83 -6.26
C GLU A 111 14.94 6.72 -5.32
N LEU A 112 14.12 5.68 -5.10
CA LEU A 112 14.50 4.53 -4.27
C LEU A 112 15.71 3.78 -4.86
N MET A 113 15.74 3.57 -6.17
CA MET A 113 16.86 2.89 -6.86
C MET A 113 18.13 3.72 -6.79
N GLU A 114 18.02 5.03 -6.97
CA GLU A 114 19.15 5.96 -6.90
C GLU A 114 19.79 5.93 -5.51
N HIS A 115 18.97 6.02 -4.46
CA HIS A 115 19.41 5.84 -3.08
C HIS A 115 20.08 4.48 -2.87
N ALA A 116 19.45 3.40 -3.34
CA ALA A 116 19.97 2.04 -3.18
C ALA A 116 21.38 1.84 -3.81
N ALA A 117 21.66 2.54 -4.91
CA ALA A 117 22.84 2.32 -5.73
C ALA A 117 24.09 3.09 -5.26
N HIS A 118 23.94 4.25 -4.61
CA HIS A 118 25.04 5.21 -4.44
C HIS A 118 25.57 5.37 -3.00
N ASP A 119 24.95 4.73 -2.01
CA ASP A 119 25.22 5.03 -0.60
C ASP A 119 25.82 3.84 0.20
N PRO A 120 26.65 4.12 1.22
CA PRO A 120 27.34 3.09 2.00
C PRO A 120 26.36 2.31 2.88
N GLN A 121 26.22 1.01 2.63
CA GLN A 121 25.35 0.08 3.38
C GLN A 121 25.67 -0.02 4.89
N TYR A 122 26.76 0.58 5.36
CA TYR A 122 27.18 0.59 6.76
C TYR A 122 26.69 1.81 7.55
N ASP A 123 26.12 2.84 6.89
CA ASP A 123 25.54 3.99 7.58
C ASP A 123 24.07 3.71 7.95
N TRP A 124 23.77 3.73 9.24
CA TRP A 124 22.43 3.52 9.77
C TRP A 124 21.45 4.61 9.33
N LYS A 125 21.91 5.86 9.15
CA LYS A 125 21.06 6.96 8.66
C LYS A 125 20.58 6.67 7.25
N TYR A 126 21.48 6.16 6.43
CA TYR A 126 21.16 5.70 5.08
C TYR A 126 20.13 4.57 5.08
N LEU A 127 20.32 3.53 5.91
CA LEU A 127 19.37 2.41 5.99
C LEU A 127 17.94 2.87 6.34
N TYR A 128 17.79 3.83 7.26
CA TYR A 128 16.48 4.39 7.58
C TYR A 128 15.91 5.28 6.48
N ALA A 129 16.75 6.03 5.76
CA ALA A 129 16.32 6.81 4.61
C ALA A 129 15.80 5.91 3.47
N LEU A 130 16.56 4.86 3.14
CA LEU A 130 16.19 3.87 2.13
C LEU A 130 14.87 3.17 2.48
N GLU A 131 14.75 2.73 3.73
CA GLU A 131 13.53 2.10 4.23
C GLU A 131 12.33 3.06 4.22
N CYS A 132 12.53 4.34 4.52
CA CYS A 132 11.49 5.36 4.40
C CYS A 132 11.02 5.53 2.95
N ALA A 133 11.96 5.63 1.99
CA ALA A 133 11.63 5.69 0.57
C ALA A 133 10.86 4.44 0.10
N LYS A 134 11.26 3.26 0.57
CA LYS A 134 10.57 2.00 0.29
C LYS A 134 9.12 2.01 0.78
N LEU A 135 8.89 2.48 2.01
CA LEU A 135 7.54 2.59 2.57
C LEU A 135 6.67 3.62 1.83
N ARG A 136 7.25 4.74 1.38
CA ARG A 136 6.55 5.71 0.51
C ARG A 136 6.12 5.09 -0.81
N CYS A 137 6.99 4.31 -1.46
CA CYS A 137 6.65 3.55 -2.66
C CYS A 137 5.49 2.57 -2.41
N MET A 138 5.54 1.80 -1.31
CA MET A 138 4.44 0.91 -0.94
C MET A 138 3.14 1.67 -0.71
N ARG A 139 3.20 2.77 0.06
CA ARG A 139 2.03 3.58 0.41
C ARG A 139 1.34 4.08 -0.85
N ALA A 140 2.12 4.58 -1.80
CA ALA A 140 1.64 5.04 -3.10
C ALA A 140 1.05 3.87 -3.91
N TYR A 141 1.78 2.76 -4.06
CA TYR A 141 1.32 1.57 -4.79
C TYR A 141 -0.03 1.06 -4.26
N PHE A 142 -0.13 0.83 -2.95
CA PHE A 142 -1.34 0.27 -2.36
C PHE A 142 -2.52 1.23 -2.42
N SER A 143 -2.28 2.55 -2.35
CA SER A 143 -3.34 3.56 -2.47
C SER A 143 -4.07 3.56 -3.80
N HIS A 144 -3.47 3.00 -4.86
CA HIS A 144 -4.07 2.90 -6.20
C HIS A 144 -4.32 1.43 -6.60
N SER A 145 -4.14 0.50 -5.67
CA SER A 145 -4.38 -0.93 -5.89
C SER A 145 -5.82 -1.33 -5.61
N LEU A 146 -6.21 -2.54 -6.02
CA LEU A 146 -7.57 -3.07 -5.84
C LEU A 146 -8.02 -3.21 -4.37
N ILE A 147 -7.10 -3.15 -3.42
CA ILE A 147 -7.41 -3.25 -1.99
C ILE A 147 -7.70 -1.88 -1.34
N ALA A 148 -7.50 -0.78 -2.06
CA ALA A 148 -7.81 0.55 -1.58
C ALA A 148 -9.26 0.92 -1.84
N ASP A 149 -9.80 1.79 -0.99
CA ASP A 149 -11.06 2.48 -1.21
C ASP A 149 -10.89 3.66 -2.19
N GLU A 150 -11.99 4.32 -2.54
CA GLU A 150 -12.04 5.51 -3.41
C GLU A 150 -11.15 6.67 -2.94
N LYS A 151 -10.76 6.70 -1.65
CA LYS A 151 -9.88 7.72 -1.07
C LYS A 151 -8.43 7.27 -0.98
N GLY A 152 -8.09 6.09 -1.52
CA GLY A 152 -6.76 5.50 -1.46
C GLY A 152 -6.37 4.95 -0.09
N ASN A 153 -7.34 4.66 0.77
CA ASN A 153 -7.11 4.02 2.07
C ASN A 153 -7.26 2.50 1.96
N PHE A 154 -6.41 1.78 2.66
CA PHE A 154 -6.40 0.32 2.74
C PHE A 154 -6.13 -0.12 4.18
N GLY A 155 -6.50 -1.35 4.53
CA GLY A 155 -6.63 -1.78 5.93
C GLY A 155 -5.38 -1.64 6.82
N PHE A 156 -4.19 -1.51 6.25
CA PHE A 156 -2.91 -1.36 6.96
C PHE A 156 -2.18 -0.04 6.66
N ASN A 157 -2.82 0.92 5.97
CA ASN A 157 -2.22 2.21 5.62
C ASN A 157 -1.67 2.95 6.85
N ARG A 158 -2.40 2.94 7.96
CA ARG A 158 -2.02 3.58 9.22
C ARG A 158 -0.68 3.09 9.76
N TRP A 159 -0.36 1.80 9.60
CA TRP A 159 0.92 1.26 10.06
C TRP A 159 2.07 1.75 9.17
N ILE A 160 1.86 1.82 7.85
CA ILE A 160 2.84 2.40 6.93
C ILE A 160 3.06 3.88 7.24
N ASP A 161 1.99 4.65 7.36
CA ASP A 161 2.05 6.10 7.65
C ASP A 161 2.74 6.37 8.99
N THR A 162 2.45 5.55 10.02
CA THR A 162 3.14 5.64 11.32
C THR A 162 4.63 5.33 11.18
N CYS A 163 5.02 4.29 10.43
CA CYS A 163 6.42 3.96 10.21
C CYS A 163 7.17 5.04 9.42
N ILE A 164 6.55 5.63 8.39
CA ILE A 164 7.14 6.76 7.64
C ILE A 164 7.42 7.93 8.60
N GLY A 165 6.43 8.34 9.39
CA GLY A 165 6.62 9.44 10.34
C GLY A 165 7.67 9.15 11.42
N LEU A 166 7.75 7.91 11.91
CA LEU A 166 8.82 7.50 12.84
C LEU A 166 10.20 7.57 12.18
N LEU A 167 10.34 7.05 10.96
CA LEU A 167 11.61 7.03 10.22
C LEU A 167 12.10 8.43 9.88
N GLU A 168 11.21 9.37 9.58
CA GLU A 168 11.55 10.78 9.36
C GLU A 168 12.20 11.39 10.61
N HIS A 169 11.67 11.14 11.80
CA HIS A 169 12.30 11.59 13.04
C HIS A 169 13.62 10.87 13.35
N ILE A 170 13.73 9.58 13.03
CA ILE A 170 14.91 8.77 13.35
C ILE A 170 16.09 9.12 12.42
N LYS A 171 15.86 9.21 11.11
CA LYS A 171 16.93 9.47 10.12
C LYS A 171 17.58 10.84 10.34
N ASP A 172 16.79 11.82 10.78
CA ASP A 172 17.24 13.18 11.08
C ASP A 172 17.75 13.32 12.52
N ASP A 173 17.99 12.20 13.22
CA ASP A 173 18.51 12.15 14.60
C ASP A 173 17.73 13.04 15.58
N GLY A 174 16.40 13.08 15.40
CA GLY A 174 15.49 13.83 16.25
C GLY A 174 15.52 15.35 16.06
N LEU A 175 16.07 15.85 14.94
CA LEU A 175 16.13 17.29 14.64
C LEU A 175 14.76 17.99 14.77
N HIS A 176 13.69 17.32 14.35
CA HIS A 176 12.32 17.82 14.35
C HIS A 176 11.51 17.51 15.62
N ILE A 177 12.14 16.98 16.68
CA ILE A 177 11.46 16.71 17.95
C ILE A 177 11.31 18.02 18.72
N SER A 178 10.06 18.38 19.01
CA SER A 178 9.73 19.60 19.73
C SER A 178 10.00 19.49 21.23
N ARG A 179 10.25 20.63 21.87
CA ARG A 179 10.40 20.74 23.32
C ARG A 179 9.22 20.15 24.09
N GLN A 180 7.99 20.41 23.63
CA GLN A 180 6.77 19.88 24.24
C GLN A 180 6.71 18.34 24.21
N GLN A 181 7.21 17.71 23.15
CA GLN A 181 7.28 16.24 23.08
C GLN A 181 8.26 15.67 24.11
N ILE A 182 9.38 16.35 24.34
CA ILE A 182 10.39 15.98 25.34
C ILE A 182 9.84 16.18 26.76
N GLU A 183 9.19 17.31 27.04
CA GLU A 183 8.60 17.60 28.35
C GLU A 183 7.51 16.61 28.75
N ARG A 184 6.75 16.09 27.76
CA ARG A 184 5.70 15.07 27.97
C ARG A 184 6.25 13.64 27.98
N MET A 185 7.54 13.45 27.74
CA MET A 185 8.14 12.14 27.65
C MET A 185 8.14 11.43 29.02
N ASN A 186 7.47 10.28 29.09
CA ASN A 186 7.59 9.42 30.27
C ASN A 186 8.88 8.60 30.21
N ILE A 187 9.78 8.84 31.17
CA ILE A 187 11.09 8.18 31.30
C ILE A 187 11.05 6.92 32.18
N ARG A 188 9.92 6.57 32.81
CA ARG A 188 9.85 5.41 33.74
C ARG A 188 10.05 4.04 33.07
N ASN A 189 9.87 3.96 31.74
CA ASN A 189 9.90 2.71 30.97
C ASN A 189 10.91 2.76 29.80
N ILE A 190 12.06 3.41 29.99
CA ILE A 190 13.10 3.50 28.95
C ILE A 190 14.41 2.79 29.33
N GLY A 191 14.48 2.18 30.51
CA GLY A 191 15.70 1.53 31.00
C GLY A 191 16.14 0.32 30.20
N ASP A 192 15.24 -0.32 29.45
CA ASP A 192 15.55 -1.39 28.48
C ASP A 192 15.83 -0.85 27.06
N ILE A 193 15.66 0.46 26.84
CA ILE A 193 15.78 1.12 25.54
C ILE A 193 17.08 1.95 25.46
N VAL A 194 17.42 2.64 26.54
CA VAL A 194 18.61 3.50 26.61
C VAL A 194 19.46 3.16 27.85
N PRO A 195 20.79 3.39 27.80
CA PRO A 195 21.64 3.22 28.97
C PRO A 195 21.19 4.10 30.14
N ARG A 196 21.35 3.60 31.37
CA ARG A 196 20.99 4.35 32.58
C ARG A 196 21.72 5.70 32.67
N SER A 197 22.98 5.75 32.24
CA SER A 197 23.77 6.98 32.16
C SER A 197 23.14 8.07 31.31
N LEU A 198 22.41 7.73 30.24
CA LEU A 198 21.70 8.72 29.42
C LEU A 198 20.47 9.28 30.13
N ILE A 199 19.82 8.47 30.97
CA ILE A 199 18.66 8.88 31.78
C ILE A 199 19.14 9.83 32.87
N ASP A 200 20.19 9.46 33.59
CA ASP A 200 20.76 10.28 34.67
C ASP A 200 21.23 11.63 34.10
N ALA A 201 21.93 11.64 32.95
CA ALA A 201 22.33 12.86 32.25
C ALA A 201 21.15 13.76 31.85
N TYR A 202 20.02 13.19 31.43
CA TYR A 202 18.80 13.96 31.15
C TYR A 202 18.15 14.55 32.42
N GLU A 203 18.17 13.81 33.53
CA GLU A 203 17.59 14.25 34.79
C GLU A 203 18.39 15.42 35.40
N GLU A 204 19.72 15.34 35.32
CA GLU A 204 20.70 16.28 35.89
C GLU A 204 20.97 17.50 35.00
N ALA A 205 20.74 17.43 33.68
CA ALA A 205 21.04 18.53 32.77
C ALA A 205 20.25 19.82 33.07
N PRO A 206 20.83 21.01 32.82
CA PRO A 206 20.15 22.29 33.00
C PRO A 206 19.01 22.48 31.99
N MET A 207 18.06 23.36 32.31
CA MET A 207 17.01 23.73 31.36
C MET A 207 17.62 24.54 30.19
N PRO A 208 17.01 24.48 28.99
CA PRO A 208 17.51 25.22 27.84
C PRO A 208 17.56 26.73 28.15
N GLY A 209 18.76 27.30 28.14
CA GLY A 209 19.02 28.72 28.38
C GLY A 209 19.46 29.11 29.79
N GLU A 210 19.75 28.15 30.69
CA GLU A 210 20.19 28.44 32.06
C GLU A 210 21.72 28.43 32.25
N GLU A 211 22.53 27.74 31.43
CA GLU A 211 24.03 27.71 31.53
C GLU A 211 24.73 27.50 30.16
N GLU A 212 26.03 27.82 30.11
CA GLU A 212 26.98 27.94 28.98
C GLU A 212 26.65 27.19 27.66
N ASP A 213 26.76 27.92 26.53
CA ASP A 213 26.46 27.50 25.14
C ASP A 213 27.10 26.17 24.68
N ASP A 214 28.08 25.64 25.42
CA ASP A 214 28.87 24.46 25.04
C ASP A 214 28.47 23.15 25.76
N LEU A 215 27.62 23.19 26.80
CA LEU A 215 27.18 21.98 27.51
C LEU A 215 25.83 21.44 27.01
N PRO A 216 25.66 20.11 26.86
CA PRO A 216 24.38 19.55 26.45
C PRO A 216 23.26 19.77 27.49
N ASP A 217 22.13 20.31 27.05
CA ASP A 217 20.97 20.61 27.88
C ASP A 217 19.94 19.45 27.95
N LYS A 218 18.85 19.64 28.70
CA LYS A 218 17.74 18.67 28.72
C LYS A 218 17.16 18.40 27.33
N LEU A 219 17.17 19.37 26.43
CA LEU A 219 16.63 19.20 25.08
C LEU A 219 17.50 18.22 24.28
N TYR A 220 18.82 18.33 24.36
CA TYR A 220 19.76 17.44 23.70
C TYR A 220 19.55 15.98 24.12
N TYR A 221 19.60 15.70 25.43
CA TYR A 221 19.41 14.35 25.93
C TYR A 221 17.98 13.83 25.68
N GLY A 222 16.99 14.71 25.81
CA GLY A 222 15.60 14.41 25.53
C GLY A 222 15.37 13.93 24.09
N LYS A 223 15.98 14.62 23.10
CA LYS A 223 15.94 14.20 21.68
C LYS A 223 16.48 12.79 21.50
N LYS A 224 17.66 12.50 22.08
CA LYS A 224 18.29 11.18 21.99
C LYS A 224 17.41 10.07 22.56
N ILE A 225 16.82 10.29 23.73
CA ILE A 225 15.89 9.32 24.33
C ILE A 225 14.66 9.13 23.44
N CYS A 226 14.04 10.22 22.96
CA CYS A 226 12.86 10.14 22.09
C CYS A 226 13.15 9.35 20.81
N VAL A 227 14.29 9.57 20.14
CA VAL A 227 14.70 8.81 18.95
C VAL A 227 14.75 7.31 19.24
N ARG A 228 15.39 6.88 20.34
CA ARG A 228 15.47 5.46 20.70
C ARG A 228 14.11 4.84 21.02
N LYS A 229 13.20 5.61 21.64
CA LYS A 229 11.79 5.17 21.83
C LYS A 229 11.07 5.00 20.51
N MET A 230 11.26 5.92 19.56
CA MET A 230 10.69 5.85 18.22
C MET A 230 11.22 4.65 17.44
N GLU A 231 12.53 4.40 17.47
CA GLU A 231 13.16 3.21 16.86
C GLU A 231 12.57 1.92 17.44
N ARG A 232 12.44 1.82 18.76
CA ARG A 232 11.86 0.64 19.42
C ARG A 232 10.41 0.41 18.98
N LEU A 233 9.62 1.47 18.86
CA LEU A 233 8.24 1.38 18.38
C LEU A 233 8.20 0.97 16.90
N TYR A 234 9.03 1.58 16.06
CA TYR A 234 9.18 1.22 14.64
C TYR A 234 9.46 -0.28 14.49
N TYR A 235 10.47 -0.82 15.20
CA TYR A 235 10.80 -2.24 15.13
C TYR A 235 9.65 -3.16 15.59
N ARG A 236 8.91 -2.76 16.64
CA ARG A 236 7.74 -3.54 17.09
C ARG A 236 6.62 -3.54 16.05
N ILE A 237 6.34 -2.40 15.42
CA ILE A 237 5.33 -2.32 14.34
C ILE A 237 5.79 -3.18 13.16
N ARG A 238 7.05 -3.07 12.75
CA ARG A 238 7.64 -3.87 11.68
C ARG A 238 7.49 -5.37 11.95
N LEU A 239 7.85 -5.82 13.14
CA LEU A 239 7.82 -7.24 13.51
C LEU A 239 6.41 -7.82 13.68
N TYR A 240 5.48 -7.06 14.28
CA TYR A 240 4.18 -7.62 14.70
C TYR A 240 2.98 -7.18 13.86
N LYS A 241 3.11 -6.11 13.07
CA LYS A 241 2.00 -5.56 12.26
C LYS A 241 2.28 -5.59 10.77
N MET A 242 3.56 -5.54 10.37
CA MET A 242 3.95 -5.45 8.97
C MET A 242 4.65 -6.71 8.41
N ARG A 243 4.91 -7.72 9.24
CA ARG A 243 5.68 -8.92 8.85
C ARG A 243 5.10 -9.64 7.64
N ASP A 244 3.80 -9.94 7.68
CA ASP A 244 3.12 -10.75 6.66
C ASP A 244 2.90 -10.01 5.32
N TRP A 245 3.29 -8.74 5.24
CA TRP A 245 3.12 -7.91 4.05
C TRP A 245 4.41 -7.74 3.26
N TRP A 246 5.51 -8.31 3.76
CA TRP A 246 6.86 -8.09 3.22
C TRP A 246 7.62 -9.33 2.76
N GLU A 247 7.20 -10.52 3.22
CA GLU A 247 7.64 -11.82 2.68
C GLU A 247 6.74 -12.23 1.51
#